data_AF-A0A7V7TH62-F1
#
_entry.id   AF-A0A7V7TH62-F1
#
_cell.length_a   1.000
_cell.length_b   1.000
_cell.length_c   1.000
_cell.angle_alpha   90.00
_cell.angle_beta   90.00
_cell.angle_gamma   90.00
#
_symmetry.space_group_name_H-M   'P 1'
#
loop_
_entity.id
_entity.type
_entity.pdbx_description
1 polymer ?
#
loop_
_entity_poly.entity_id
_entity_poly.type
_entity_poly.pdbx_seq_one_letter_code
_entity_poly.pdbx_strand_id
1 'polypeptide(L)'
;MNNSSQSSLLTQKRFLPYFITQFLGAFNDNIFKNVLLLFVAFASVDTLPISSNLFINLAAGLFILPFFLFSALAGVLADKYEKSWFIRKVKLLEVLIMSLGAIGFIYESYGILLLLLFLMGTQSAFFGPVKYALLPQQLETKELVSGNALVETGTFLAILIGTLGAGIIASEESAKLVAAICIVSFAVLGYVSSCFIPEAPSNAPDLKVKWQPIKLTKATLAIAKKDRPTFQALMSISWFWFLGATYLTQFPNFTKLHLNGTESSVAFLLALFSIGIAIGSLACDKLSNHRIEIGIVPMGSLGISIFGLLMATSIPDSLPEFGSFQQFVIYSELWPLFAYLLLLGISGGIFIVPLYSLMQLRAKPDERAQVIAGLNIYNSLFMVGSAVMGIVCLSVLELSIPQLFMLLALLNTFVMLYLFYQVPIYAFRFFTWVVTHTMYRVKHKNLHNLPENGGALIVCNHVSYMDALLLSAVCPRLIRFVMEEDYAKLPPLRRFLKRAGVIPISSTNRRSIRNAFNEVEQALHEAHIVCIFPEGKLTSDGEVAEFMRGMELIIRRSPVPVIPMALKGLWGSYFSRYKGRACKGLPTRFWTKLEIEAGEPISPADASCETLRQAVADLRGSHR
;
A
#
# COMPACT_ATOMS: atom_id res chain seq x y z
N MET A 1 13.59 12.33 20.65
CA MET A 1 13.83 11.75 19.31
C MET A 1 12.78 12.32 18.39
N ASN A 2 13.18 13.08 17.36
CA ASN A 2 12.25 13.77 16.46
C ASN A 2 11.38 12.75 15.71
N ASN A 3 10.05 12.87 15.85
CA ASN A 3 9.10 12.21 14.96
C ASN A 3 9.43 12.63 13.52
N SER A 4 9.93 11.69 12.71
CA SER A 4 10.16 11.91 11.28
C SER A 4 8.80 12.07 10.59
N SER A 5 8.27 13.30 10.56
CA SER A 5 7.05 13.62 9.81
C SER A 5 7.31 13.42 8.31
N GLN A 6 6.28 13.05 7.54
CA GLN A 6 6.37 12.93 6.08
C GLN A 6 7.02 14.15 5.40
N SER A 7 6.70 15.35 5.89
CA SER A 7 7.28 16.60 5.39
C SER A 7 8.79 16.70 5.55
N SER A 8 9.36 16.02 6.58
CA SER A 8 10.81 15.96 6.79
C SER A 8 11.50 15.24 5.63
N LEU A 9 10.91 14.16 5.09
CA LEU A 9 11.54 13.38 4.01
C LEU A 9 11.77 14.23 2.75
N LEU A 10 10.84 15.12 2.39
CA LEU A 10 10.99 16.03 1.25
C LEU A 10 12.11 17.06 1.44
N THR A 11 12.61 17.27 2.65
CA THR A 11 13.76 18.16 2.90
C THR A 11 15.09 17.42 2.93
N GLN A 12 15.07 16.09 2.93
CA GLN A 12 16.26 15.28 3.06
C GLN A 12 16.95 15.07 1.72
N LYS A 13 18.27 15.32 1.68
CA LYS A 13 19.13 15.10 0.50
C LYS A 13 19.08 13.66 -0.02
N ARG A 14 18.76 12.69 0.84
CA ARG A 14 18.64 11.27 0.45
C ARG A 14 17.33 10.92 -0.26
N PHE A 15 16.30 11.75 -0.21
CA PHE A 15 14.98 11.43 -0.78
C PHE A 15 14.49 12.45 -1.80
N LEU A 16 14.72 13.76 -1.57
CA LEU A 16 14.21 14.82 -2.45
C LEU A 16 14.64 14.68 -3.92
N PRO A 17 15.93 14.43 -4.26
CA PRO A 17 16.33 14.26 -5.66
C PRO A 17 15.63 13.09 -6.35
N TYR A 18 15.45 11.99 -5.63
CA TYR A 18 14.71 10.83 -6.11
C TYR A 18 13.24 11.18 -6.38
N PHE A 19 12.58 11.84 -5.41
CA PHE A 19 11.19 12.26 -5.53
C PHE A 19 10.96 13.19 -6.73
N ILE A 20 11.79 14.22 -6.90
CA ILE A 20 11.71 15.15 -8.04
C ILE A 20 11.94 14.41 -9.35
N THR A 21 12.95 13.55 -9.44
CA THR A 21 13.26 12.78 -10.65
C THR A 21 12.08 11.93 -11.10
N GLN A 22 11.42 11.25 -10.16
CA GLN A 22 10.25 10.44 -10.43
C GLN A 22 9.02 11.30 -10.79
N PHE A 23 8.76 12.38 -10.05
CA PHE A 23 7.65 13.29 -10.32
C PHE A 23 7.75 13.88 -11.73
N LEU A 24 8.92 14.42 -12.09
CA LEU A 24 9.17 14.99 -13.41
C LEU A 24 9.11 13.94 -14.52
N GLY A 25 9.57 12.71 -14.27
CA GLY A 25 9.40 11.61 -15.21
C GLY A 25 7.93 11.33 -15.51
N ALA A 26 7.13 11.04 -14.48
CA ALA A 26 5.69 10.80 -14.66
C ALA A 26 4.95 11.99 -15.27
N PHE A 27 5.33 13.22 -14.90
CA PHE A 27 4.71 14.44 -15.39
C PHE A 27 4.99 14.65 -16.87
N ASN A 28 6.27 14.58 -17.25
CA ASN A 28 6.70 14.72 -18.63
C ASN A 28 6.11 13.62 -19.52
N ASP A 29 5.99 12.41 -18.96
CA ASP A 29 5.41 11.29 -19.67
C ASP A 29 3.96 11.56 -20.09
N ASN A 30 3.19 12.14 -19.17
CA ASN A 30 1.80 12.48 -19.42
C ASN A 30 1.65 13.71 -20.33
N ILE A 31 2.57 14.69 -20.28
CA ILE A 31 2.57 15.79 -21.26
C ILE A 31 2.79 15.23 -22.66
N PHE A 32 3.88 14.49 -22.89
CA PHE A 32 4.23 14.01 -24.22
C PHE A 32 3.12 13.16 -24.83
N LYS A 33 2.63 12.18 -24.06
CA LYS A 33 1.55 11.28 -24.51
C LYS A 33 0.27 12.05 -24.80
N ASN A 34 -0.22 12.87 -23.88
CA ASN A 34 -1.53 13.51 -24.05
C ASN A 34 -1.49 14.62 -25.11
N VAL A 35 -0.41 15.39 -25.23
CA VAL A 35 -0.26 16.36 -26.33
C VAL A 35 -0.25 15.65 -27.69
N LEU A 36 0.48 14.53 -27.81
CA LEU A 36 0.48 13.72 -29.03
C LEU A 36 -0.93 13.24 -29.39
N LEU A 37 -1.67 12.70 -28.42
CA LEU A 37 -3.03 12.21 -28.64
C LEU A 37 -3.97 13.35 -29.05
N LEU A 38 -3.85 14.53 -28.46
CA LEU A 38 -4.65 15.70 -28.82
C LEU A 38 -4.34 16.18 -30.23
N PHE A 39 -3.05 16.32 -30.60
CA PHE A 39 -2.67 16.71 -31.96
C PHE A 39 -3.21 15.74 -33.01
N VAL A 40 -3.17 14.43 -32.73
CA VAL A 40 -3.71 13.42 -33.65
C VAL A 40 -5.24 13.42 -33.69
N ALA A 41 -5.90 13.67 -32.57
CA ALA A 41 -7.35 13.74 -32.52
C ALA A 41 -7.92 14.89 -33.37
N PHE A 42 -7.19 16.01 -33.46
CA PHE A 42 -7.58 17.20 -34.22
C PHE A 42 -6.83 17.37 -35.55
N ALA A 43 -5.93 16.45 -35.90
CA ALA A 43 -5.22 16.49 -37.17
C ALA A 43 -6.18 16.24 -38.35
N SER A 44 -5.95 16.93 -39.46
CA SER A 44 -6.68 16.72 -40.71
C SER A 44 -6.47 15.29 -41.24
N VAL A 45 -7.48 14.74 -41.92
CA VAL A 45 -7.47 13.33 -42.39
C VAL A 45 -6.27 13.01 -43.28
N ASP A 46 -5.77 14.00 -44.05
CA ASP A 46 -4.67 13.82 -45.00
C ASP A 46 -3.27 13.90 -44.39
N THR A 47 -3.12 14.32 -43.12
CA THR A 47 -1.81 14.45 -42.46
C THR A 47 -1.40 13.20 -41.67
N LEU A 48 -2.36 12.30 -41.39
CA LEU A 48 -2.11 11.10 -40.62
C LEU A 48 -1.85 9.88 -41.51
N PRO A 49 -0.87 9.02 -41.17
CA PRO A 49 -0.58 7.81 -41.94
C PRO A 49 -1.66 6.72 -41.80
N ILE A 50 -2.51 6.82 -40.77
CA ILE A 50 -3.58 5.89 -40.41
C ILE A 50 -4.74 6.68 -39.80
N SER A 51 -5.93 6.08 -39.68
CA SER A 51 -7.06 6.76 -39.04
C SER A 51 -6.75 7.17 -37.59
N SER A 52 -7.25 8.33 -37.16
CA SER A 52 -7.01 8.87 -35.81
C SER A 52 -7.41 7.89 -34.71
N ASN A 53 -8.53 7.18 -34.90
CA ASN A 53 -8.98 6.14 -33.97
C ASN A 53 -7.99 4.96 -33.87
N LEU A 54 -7.48 4.48 -35.00
CA LEU A 54 -6.48 3.41 -34.99
C LEU A 54 -5.17 3.89 -34.35
N PHE A 55 -4.77 5.12 -34.61
CA PHE A 55 -3.58 5.72 -34.01
C PHE A 55 -3.70 5.80 -32.48
N ILE A 56 -4.79 6.35 -31.95
CA ILE A 56 -5.00 6.51 -30.50
C ILE A 56 -4.97 5.14 -29.80
N ASN A 57 -5.61 4.13 -30.40
CA ASN A 57 -5.60 2.77 -29.87
C ASN A 57 -4.19 2.13 -29.91
N LEU A 58 -3.46 2.31 -31.02
CA LEU A 58 -2.07 1.87 -31.13
C LEU A 58 -1.18 2.58 -30.13
N ALA A 59 -1.33 3.88 -29.94
CA ALA A 59 -0.56 4.68 -28.99
C ALA A 59 -0.75 4.17 -27.55
N ALA A 60 -2.00 3.87 -27.15
CA ALA A 60 -2.27 3.28 -25.83
C ALA A 60 -1.59 1.91 -25.65
N GLY A 61 -1.66 1.05 -26.67
CA GLY A 61 -1.02 -0.27 -26.66
C GLY A 61 0.51 -0.20 -26.68
N LEU A 62 1.09 0.62 -27.55
CA LEU A 62 2.54 0.79 -27.72
C LEU A 62 3.21 1.42 -26.50
N PHE A 63 2.50 2.24 -25.73
CA PHE A 63 3.01 2.75 -24.46
C PHE A 63 3.12 1.67 -23.38
N ILE A 64 2.18 0.71 -23.34
CA ILE A 64 2.14 -0.36 -22.32
C ILE A 64 2.99 -1.58 -22.74
N LEU A 65 3.07 -1.88 -24.03
CA LEU A 65 3.78 -3.05 -24.58
C LEU A 65 5.22 -3.22 -24.05
N PRO A 66 6.06 -2.17 -23.94
CA PRO A 66 7.42 -2.30 -23.44
C PRO A 66 7.53 -2.89 -22.04
N PHE A 67 6.54 -2.69 -21.17
CA PHE A 67 6.55 -3.27 -19.82
C PHE A 67 6.49 -4.80 -19.87
N PHE A 68 5.79 -5.40 -20.83
CA PHE A 68 5.80 -6.85 -21.04
C PHE A 68 7.14 -7.36 -21.58
N LEU A 69 7.74 -6.60 -22.50
CA LEU A 69 8.92 -7.03 -23.24
C LEU A 69 10.21 -6.86 -22.43
N PHE A 70 10.30 -5.78 -21.64
CA PHE A 70 11.58 -5.33 -21.08
C PHE A 70 11.62 -5.24 -19.57
N SER A 71 10.50 -5.24 -18.84
CA SER A 71 10.56 -5.12 -17.37
C SER A 71 11.36 -6.25 -16.71
N ALA A 72 11.27 -7.48 -17.20
CA ALA A 72 12.07 -8.61 -16.69
C ALA A 72 13.58 -8.36 -16.83
N LEU A 73 14.03 -7.90 -18.01
CA LEU A 73 15.44 -7.51 -18.21
C LEU A 73 15.80 -6.38 -17.26
N ALA A 74 14.98 -5.33 -17.20
CA ALA A 74 15.22 -4.16 -16.37
C ALA A 74 15.38 -4.51 -14.89
N GLY A 75 14.56 -5.42 -14.34
CA GLY A 75 14.69 -5.88 -12.96
C GLY A 75 16.04 -6.55 -12.70
N VAL A 76 16.46 -7.45 -13.59
CA VAL A 76 17.76 -8.14 -13.49
C VAL A 76 18.93 -7.16 -13.59
N LEU A 77 18.84 -6.18 -14.50
CA LEU A 77 19.86 -5.13 -14.64
C LEU A 77 19.90 -4.19 -13.42
N ALA A 78 18.74 -3.88 -12.85
CA ALA A 78 18.62 -3.02 -11.67
C ALA A 78 19.13 -3.67 -10.38
N ASP A 79 19.05 -5.00 -10.26
CA ASP A 79 19.71 -5.72 -9.15
C ASP A 79 21.23 -5.82 -9.36
N LYS A 80 21.68 -5.92 -10.62
CA LYS A 80 23.10 -6.06 -11.00
C LYS A 80 23.91 -4.77 -10.91
N TYR A 81 23.38 -3.66 -11.42
CA TYR A 81 24.11 -2.40 -11.49
C TYR A 81 23.81 -1.51 -10.27
N GLU A 82 24.71 -0.57 -9.99
CA GLU A 82 24.50 0.48 -9.00
C GLU A 82 23.28 1.35 -9.43
N LYS A 83 22.36 1.59 -8.50
CA LYS A 83 21.02 2.07 -8.85
C LYS A 83 21.01 3.54 -9.28
N SER A 84 21.82 4.39 -8.66
CA SER A 84 21.87 5.81 -9.00
C SER A 84 22.45 6.03 -10.40
N TRP A 85 23.50 5.30 -10.76
CA TRP A 85 24.08 5.26 -12.10
C TRP A 85 23.07 4.75 -13.12
N PHE A 86 22.35 3.68 -12.81
CA PHE A 86 21.35 3.12 -13.71
C PHE A 86 20.21 4.11 -13.96
N ILE A 87 19.71 4.77 -12.90
CA ILE A 87 18.72 5.84 -13.01
C ILE A 87 19.24 6.99 -13.90
N ARG A 88 20.46 7.47 -13.68
CA ARG A 88 21.06 8.56 -14.47
C ARG A 88 21.15 8.20 -15.96
N LYS A 89 21.51 6.95 -16.30
CA LYS A 89 21.55 6.48 -17.69
C LYS A 89 20.17 6.40 -18.33
N VAL A 90 19.17 5.92 -17.58
CA VAL A 90 17.78 5.84 -18.04
C VAL A 90 17.17 7.25 -18.22
N LYS A 91 17.50 8.21 -17.36
CA LYS A 91 17.08 9.62 -17.50
C LYS A 91 17.82 10.35 -18.63
N LEU A 92 19.10 10.02 -18.88
CA LEU A 92 19.80 10.55 -20.04
C LEU A 92 19.17 10.07 -21.36
N LEU A 93 18.77 8.80 -21.41
CA LEU A 93 18.02 8.25 -22.54
C LEU A 93 16.68 8.97 -22.75
N GLU A 94 15.98 9.32 -21.66
CA GLU A 94 14.75 10.12 -21.72
C GLU A 94 14.98 11.48 -22.38
N VAL A 95 16.06 12.20 -22.03
CA VAL A 95 16.39 13.48 -22.67
C VAL A 95 16.59 13.31 -24.18
N LEU A 96 17.25 12.24 -24.62
CA LEU A 96 17.43 11.94 -26.04
C LEU A 96 16.09 11.66 -26.74
N ILE A 97 15.25 10.80 -26.14
CA ILE A 97 13.92 10.48 -26.68
C ILE A 97 13.05 11.73 -26.77
N MET A 98 13.04 12.59 -25.74
CA MET A 98 12.24 13.82 -25.72
C MET A 98 12.78 14.87 -26.68
N SER A 99 14.10 14.93 -26.91
CA SER A 99 14.69 15.80 -27.93
C SER A 99 14.27 15.38 -29.34
N LEU A 100 14.25 14.07 -29.61
CA LEU A 100 13.69 13.54 -30.87
C LEU A 100 12.17 13.76 -30.95
N GLY A 101 11.46 13.69 -29.82
CA GLY A 101 10.04 13.99 -29.72
C GLY A 101 9.73 15.45 -30.05
N ALA A 102 10.57 16.38 -29.59
CA ALA A 102 10.46 17.79 -29.90
C ALA A 102 10.61 18.04 -31.41
N ILE A 103 11.59 17.40 -32.05
CA ILE A 103 11.74 17.43 -33.51
C ILE A 103 10.48 16.83 -34.17
N GLY A 104 9.98 15.69 -33.67
CA GLY A 104 8.76 15.05 -34.16
C GLY A 104 7.53 15.95 -34.11
N PHE A 105 7.35 16.73 -33.04
CA PHE A 105 6.25 17.68 -32.91
C PHE A 105 6.37 18.88 -33.86
N ILE A 106 7.58 19.40 -34.05
CA ILE A 106 7.82 20.55 -34.95
C ILE A 106 7.55 20.17 -36.41
N TYR A 107 7.99 18.98 -36.84
CA TYR A 107 7.85 18.49 -38.21
C TYR A 107 6.60 17.63 -38.46
N GLU A 108 5.72 17.48 -37.47
CA GLU A 108 4.48 16.69 -37.56
C GLU A 108 4.68 15.24 -38.01
N SER A 109 5.81 14.64 -37.65
CA SER A 109 6.10 13.25 -38.03
C SER A 109 5.41 12.27 -37.07
N TYR A 110 4.10 12.09 -37.25
CA TYR A 110 3.26 11.27 -36.36
C TYR A 110 3.72 9.81 -36.28
N GLY A 111 4.29 9.25 -37.37
CA GLY A 111 4.88 7.91 -37.36
C GLY A 111 6.12 7.82 -36.45
N ILE A 112 7.00 8.83 -36.48
CA ILE A 112 8.14 8.92 -35.58
C ILE A 112 7.66 9.13 -34.13
N LEU A 113 6.63 9.94 -33.92
CA LEU A 113 6.06 10.16 -32.59
C LEU A 113 5.47 8.88 -31.98
N LEU A 114 4.84 7.99 -32.77
CA LEU A 114 4.44 6.66 -32.29
C LEU A 114 5.63 5.79 -31.88
N LEU A 115 6.69 5.77 -32.69
CA LEU A 115 7.90 5.04 -32.36
C LEU A 115 8.54 5.57 -31.07
N LEU A 116 8.59 6.90 -30.92
CA LEU A 116 9.11 7.55 -29.72
C LEU A 116 8.25 7.29 -28.50
N LEU A 117 6.92 7.19 -28.64
CA LEU A 117 6.02 6.77 -27.56
C LEU A 117 6.33 5.35 -27.07
N PHE A 118 6.67 4.43 -27.98
CA PHE A 118 7.14 3.08 -27.62
C PHE A 118 8.52 3.12 -26.92
N LEU A 119 9.46 3.92 -27.42
CA LEU A 119 10.80 4.06 -26.81
C LEU A 119 10.72 4.70 -25.43
N MET A 120 9.82 5.66 -25.25
CA MET A 120 9.50 6.26 -23.98
C MET A 120 8.90 5.23 -23.02
N GLY A 121 7.90 4.45 -23.43
CA GLY A 121 7.38 3.34 -22.61
C GLY A 121 8.47 2.33 -22.25
N THR A 122 9.45 2.11 -23.14
CA THR A 122 10.65 1.30 -22.86
C THR A 122 11.49 1.94 -21.76
N GLN A 123 11.76 3.24 -21.84
CA GLN A 123 12.46 3.97 -20.79
C GLN A 123 11.73 3.84 -19.43
N SER A 124 10.41 4.02 -19.38
CA SER A 124 9.62 3.89 -18.15
C SER A 124 9.63 2.44 -17.61
N ALA A 125 9.63 1.44 -18.48
CA ALA A 125 9.76 0.02 -18.12
C ALA A 125 11.11 -0.31 -17.49
N PHE A 126 12.18 0.41 -17.86
CA PHE A 126 13.50 0.31 -17.23
C PHE A 126 13.61 1.09 -15.92
N PHE A 127 12.96 2.25 -15.84
CA PHE A 127 12.97 3.10 -14.65
C PHE A 127 12.14 2.51 -13.49
N GLY A 128 11.05 1.79 -13.80
CA GLY A 128 10.13 1.23 -12.80
C GLY A 128 10.77 0.30 -11.75
N PRO A 129 11.52 -0.74 -12.14
CA PRO A 129 12.16 -1.64 -11.19
C PRO A 129 13.19 -0.94 -10.28
N VAL A 130 14.02 -0.06 -10.85
CA VAL A 130 15.08 0.61 -10.11
C VAL A 130 14.53 1.65 -9.12
N LYS A 131 13.49 2.42 -9.50
CA LYS A 131 12.94 3.47 -8.64
C LYS A 131 12.38 2.90 -7.33
N TYR A 132 11.58 1.83 -7.41
CA TYR A 132 10.97 1.21 -6.24
C TYR A 132 11.95 0.31 -5.47
N ALA A 133 13.02 -0.18 -6.11
CA ALA A 133 14.06 -0.95 -5.43
C ALA A 133 15.05 -0.07 -4.66
N LEU A 134 15.22 1.19 -5.08
CA LEU A 134 16.05 2.19 -4.40
C LEU A 134 15.45 2.63 -3.06
N LEU A 135 14.12 2.77 -3.01
CA LEU A 135 13.42 3.34 -1.85
C LEU A 135 13.79 2.66 -0.51
N PRO A 136 13.81 1.32 -0.40
CA PRO A 136 14.15 0.67 0.87
C PRO A 136 15.66 0.52 1.12
N GLN A 137 16.52 1.04 0.22
CA GLN A 137 17.94 1.23 0.52
C GLN A 137 18.21 2.61 1.12
N GLN A 138 17.38 3.61 0.78
CA GLN A 138 17.58 5.00 1.23
C GLN A 138 16.74 5.38 2.45
N LEU A 139 15.64 4.67 2.69
CA LEU A 139 14.74 4.92 3.81
C LEU A 139 14.83 3.85 4.88
N GLU A 140 14.64 4.25 6.13
CA GLU A 140 14.47 3.31 7.24
C GLU A 140 13.12 2.57 7.12
N THR A 141 13.02 1.38 7.73
CA THR A 141 11.79 0.56 7.69
C THR A 141 10.53 1.32 8.14
N LYS A 142 10.67 2.23 9.12
CA LYS A 142 9.58 3.09 9.62
C LYS A 142 9.21 4.22 8.66
N GLU A 143 10.13 4.61 7.78
CA GLU A 143 9.95 5.68 6.81
C GLU A 143 9.38 5.15 5.48
N LEU A 144 9.33 3.82 5.28
CA LEU A 144 8.87 3.21 4.03
C LEU A 144 7.43 3.55 3.66
N VAL A 145 6.52 3.56 4.65
CA VAL A 145 5.11 3.91 4.39
C VAL A 145 5.00 5.38 4.00
N SER A 146 5.68 6.26 4.73
CA SER A 146 5.74 7.68 4.44
C SER A 146 6.35 7.96 3.06
N GLY A 147 7.44 7.28 2.71
CA GLY A 147 8.12 7.40 1.43
C GLY A 147 7.24 6.94 0.27
N ASN A 148 6.61 5.76 0.39
CA ASN A 148 5.67 5.28 -0.63
C ASN A 148 4.44 6.20 -0.74
N ALA A 149 3.90 6.71 0.38
CA ALA A 149 2.80 7.66 0.35
C ALA A 149 3.15 8.90 -0.48
N LEU A 150 4.32 9.51 -0.25
CA LEU A 150 4.80 10.66 -1.03
C LEU A 150 4.99 10.29 -2.51
N VAL A 151 5.63 9.16 -2.80
CA VAL A 151 5.86 8.65 -4.16
C VAL A 151 4.55 8.47 -4.93
N GLU A 152 3.53 7.89 -4.30
CA GLU A 152 2.22 7.69 -4.93
C GLU A 152 1.48 9.02 -5.10
N THR A 153 1.42 9.87 -4.06
CA THR A 153 0.89 11.24 -4.16
C THR A 153 1.53 12.01 -5.31
N GLY A 154 2.86 11.98 -5.41
CA GLY A 154 3.61 12.65 -6.47
C GLY A 154 3.28 12.09 -7.85
N THR A 155 3.15 10.77 -7.99
CA THR A 155 2.80 10.13 -9.29
C THR A 155 1.41 10.53 -9.76
N PHE A 156 0.39 10.44 -8.90
CA PHE A 156 -0.98 10.81 -9.27
C PHE A 156 -1.12 12.30 -9.57
N LEU A 157 -0.44 13.15 -8.80
CA LEU A 157 -0.43 14.58 -9.05
C LEU A 157 0.32 14.92 -10.35
N ALA A 158 1.42 14.24 -10.65
CA ALA A 158 2.14 14.38 -11.91
C ALA A 158 1.29 13.96 -13.12
N ILE A 159 0.56 12.84 -13.03
CA ILE A 159 -0.37 12.40 -14.07
C ILE A 159 -1.45 13.46 -14.30
N LEU A 160 -2.05 13.98 -13.21
CA LEU A 160 -3.10 14.99 -13.30
C LEU A 160 -2.58 16.29 -13.95
N ILE A 161 -1.54 16.89 -13.38
CA ILE A 161 -1.00 18.16 -13.87
C ILE A 161 -0.48 17.98 -15.30
N GLY A 162 0.14 16.83 -15.63
CA GLY A 162 0.61 16.55 -16.99
C GLY A 162 -0.52 16.44 -18.00
N THR A 163 -1.63 15.80 -17.61
CA THR A 163 -2.83 15.68 -18.46
C THR A 163 -3.52 17.04 -18.68
N LEU A 164 -3.69 17.83 -17.62
CA LEU A 164 -4.26 19.19 -17.73
C LEU A 164 -3.34 20.13 -18.50
N GLY A 165 -2.04 20.07 -18.21
CA GLY A 165 -1.01 20.86 -18.88
C GLY A 165 -0.94 20.56 -20.37
N ALA A 166 -1.13 19.31 -20.78
CA ALA A 166 -1.20 18.94 -22.19
C ALA A 166 -2.36 19.64 -22.93
N GLY A 167 -3.53 19.76 -22.31
CA GLY A 167 -4.67 20.48 -22.88
C GLY A 167 -4.37 21.97 -23.08
N ILE A 168 -3.76 22.61 -22.06
CA ILE A 168 -3.34 24.02 -22.14
C ILE A 168 -2.31 24.21 -23.26
N ILE A 169 -1.27 23.38 -23.30
CA ILE A 169 -0.23 23.42 -24.33
C ILE A 169 -0.83 23.25 -25.72
N ALA A 170 -1.79 22.33 -25.89
CA ALA A 170 -2.42 22.07 -27.17
C ALA A 170 -3.33 23.22 -27.65
N SER A 171 -3.79 24.08 -26.74
CA SER A 171 -4.66 25.23 -27.07
C SER A 171 -3.91 26.52 -27.44
N GLU A 172 -2.59 26.56 -27.28
CA GLU A 172 -1.75 27.72 -27.61
C GLU A 172 -1.55 27.90 -29.12
N GLU A 173 -1.43 29.14 -29.61
CA GLU A 173 -1.19 29.42 -31.04
C GLU A 173 0.10 28.76 -31.55
N SER A 174 1.12 28.69 -30.69
CA SER A 174 2.40 28.02 -30.96
C SER A 174 2.52 26.65 -30.29
N ALA A 175 1.41 25.91 -30.17
CA ALA A 175 1.31 24.65 -29.43
C ALA A 175 2.47 23.67 -29.66
N LYS A 176 2.89 23.49 -30.93
CA LYS A 176 3.98 22.56 -31.29
C LYS A 176 5.32 22.95 -30.67
N LEU A 177 5.66 24.24 -30.74
CA LEU A 177 6.90 24.77 -30.19
C LEU A 177 6.89 24.75 -28.66
N VAL A 178 5.75 25.12 -28.05
CA VAL A 178 5.58 25.08 -26.60
C VAL A 178 5.71 23.64 -26.10
N ALA A 179 5.04 22.67 -26.75
CA ALA A 179 5.15 21.25 -26.43
C ALA A 179 6.60 20.76 -26.51
N ALA A 180 7.31 21.08 -27.61
CA ALA A 180 8.69 20.72 -27.82
C ALA A 180 9.63 21.26 -26.72
N ILE A 181 9.49 22.53 -26.35
CA ILE A 181 10.29 23.16 -25.29
C ILE A 181 9.98 22.52 -23.93
N CYS A 182 8.70 22.34 -23.61
CA CYS A 182 8.27 21.76 -22.33
C CYS A 182 8.84 20.36 -22.12
N ILE A 183 8.68 19.45 -23.09
CA ILE A 183 9.07 18.04 -22.89
C ILE A 183 10.58 17.87 -22.72
N VAL A 184 11.38 18.68 -23.43
CA VAL A 184 12.85 18.66 -23.32
C VAL A 184 13.28 19.30 -22.00
N SER A 185 12.70 20.44 -21.64
CA SER A 185 13.04 21.15 -20.40
C SER A 185 12.78 20.28 -19.17
N PHE A 186 11.61 19.62 -19.09
CA PHE A 186 11.29 18.74 -17.97
C PHE A 186 12.14 17.47 -17.95
N ALA A 187 12.49 16.90 -19.11
CA ALA A 187 13.43 15.77 -19.19
C ALA A 187 14.82 16.16 -18.64
N VAL A 188 15.33 17.34 -19.05
CA VAL A 188 16.63 17.86 -18.58
C VAL A 188 16.61 18.13 -17.08
N LEU A 189 15.56 18.78 -16.56
CA LEU A 189 15.40 18.99 -15.11
C LEU A 189 15.33 17.66 -14.34
N GLY A 190 14.63 16.66 -14.89
CA GLY A 190 14.60 15.31 -14.32
C GLY A 190 15.97 14.64 -14.32
N TYR A 191 16.77 14.79 -15.37
CA TYR A 191 18.14 14.27 -15.44
C TYR A 191 19.07 14.99 -14.46
N VAL A 192 19.01 16.33 -14.40
CA VAL A 192 19.80 17.13 -13.44
C VAL A 192 19.47 16.71 -12.01
N SER A 193 18.18 16.58 -11.68
CA SER A 193 17.76 16.08 -10.36
C SER A 193 18.31 14.69 -10.06
N SER A 194 18.34 13.79 -11.06
CA SER A 194 18.85 12.43 -10.90
C SER A 194 20.35 12.36 -10.57
N CYS A 195 21.11 13.39 -10.96
CA CYS A 195 22.54 13.49 -10.64
C CYS A 195 22.80 13.69 -9.14
N PHE A 196 21.82 14.23 -8.41
CA PHE A 196 21.90 14.44 -6.97
C PHE A 196 21.40 13.24 -6.14
N ILE A 197 20.92 12.17 -6.79
CA ILE A 197 20.54 10.94 -6.09
C ILE A 197 21.82 10.32 -5.50
N PRO A 198 21.87 10.04 -4.18
CA PRO A 198 23.02 9.41 -3.55
C PRO A 198 23.33 8.03 -4.13
N GLU A 199 24.60 7.64 -4.04
CA GLU A 199 25.07 6.33 -4.47
C GLU A 199 24.37 5.21 -3.68
N ALA A 200 23.93 4.19 -4.41
CA ALA A 200 23.16 3.07 -3.91
C ALA A 200 23.70 1.75 -4.50
N PRO A 201 24.53 1.02 -3.73
CA PRO A 201 25.30 -0.09 -4.25
C PRO A 201 24.44 -1.21 -4.83
N SER A 202 25.03 -1.96 -5.75
CA SER A 202 24.44 -3.16 -6.33
C SER A 202 24.18 -4.21 -5.26
N ASN A 203 23.03 -4.89 -5.36
CA ASN A 203 22.70 -6.00 -4.46
C ASN A 203 23.18 -7.35 -5.02
N ALA A 204 23.48 -7.44 -6.31
CA ALA A 204 23.88 -8.66 -6.99
C ALA A 204 24.91 -8.40 -8.12
N PRO A 205 26.13 -7.91 -7.81
CA PRO A 205 27.11 -7.52 -8.83
C PRO A 205 27.57 -8.69 -9.72
N ASP A 206 27.61 -9.91 -9.16
CA ASP A 206 28.09 -11.12 -9.85
C ASP A 206 27.05 -11.74 -10.80
N LEU A 207 25.87 -11.13 -10.93
CA LEU A 207 24.79 -11.69 -11.73
C LEU A 207 25.15 -11.71 -13.22
N LYS A 208 25.06 -12.89 -13.85
CA LYS A 208 25.33 -13.07 -15.28
C LYS A 208 24.05 -12.85 -16.09
N VAL A 209 24.01 -11.75 -16.84
CA VAL A 209 22.88 -11.39 -17.69
C VAL A 209 23.08 -12.02 -19.07
N LYS A 210 22.16 -12.90 -19.47
CA LYS A 210 22.08 -13.43 -20.83
C LYS A 210 20.78 -12.96 -21.46
N TRP A 211 20.83 -12.48 -22.70
CA TRP A 211 19.64 -12.04 -23.43
C TRP A 211 18.77 -13.24 -23.81
N GLN A 212 17.84 -13.58 -22.92
CA GLN A 212 16.88 -14.67 -23.12
C GLN A 212 15.49 -14.22 -22.62
N PRO A 213 14.80 -13.31 -23.33
CA PRO A 213 13.61 -12.61 -22.84
C PRO A 213 12.55 -13.53 -22.22
N ILE A 214 12.19 -14.61 -22.90
CA ILE A 214 11.18 -15.56 -22.42
C ILE A 214 11.62 -16.26 -21.12
N LYS A 215 12.90 -16.68 -21.05
CA LYS A 215 13.44 -17.36 -19.85
C LYS A 215 13.58 -16.38 -18.69
N LEU A 216 14.03 -15.15 -18.96
CA LEU A 216 14.12 -14.07 -17.97
C LEU A 216 12.73 -13.76 -17.40
N THR A 217 11.73 -13.52 -18.24
CA THR A 217 10.37 -13.27 -17.79
C THR A 217 9.82 -14.42 -16.95
N LYS A 218 10.00 -15.68 -17.37
CA LYS A 218 9.58 -16.84 -16.56
C LYS A 218 10.29 -16.88 -15.21
N ALA A 219 11.59 -16.61 -15.15
CA ALA A 219 12.37 -16.58 -13.91
C ALA A 219 11.91 -15.45 -12.98
N THR A 220 11.77 -14.23 -13.50
CA THR A 220 11.27 -13.06 -12.76
C THR A 220 9.89 -13.33 -12.17
N LEU A 221 8.96 -13.90 -12.95
CA LEU A 221 7.62 -14.25 -12.47
C LEU A 221 7.66 -15.39 -11.43
N ALA A 222 8.59 -16.34 -11.54
CA ALA A 222 8.78 -17.39 -10.54
C ALA A 222 9.29 -16.81 -9.21
N ILE A 223 10.23 -15.87 -9.26
CA ILE A 223 10.75 -15.15 -8.08
C ILE A 223 9.61 -14.37 -7.41
N ALA A 224 8.82 -13.62 -8.17
CA ALA A 224 7.67 -12.87 -7.67
C ALA A 224 6.61 -13.77 -6.99
N LYS A 225 6.48 -15.04 -7.42
CA LYS A 225 5.55 -16.03 -6.87
C LYS A 225 6.07 -16.83 -5.69
N LYS A 226 7.37 -16.75 -5.39
CA LYS A 226 8.06 -17.58 -4.39
C LYS A 226 7.50 -17.38 -2.99
N ASP A 227 7.24 -16.12 -2.61
CA ASP A 227 6.62 -15.76 -1.34
C ASP A 227 5.15 -15.39 -1.55
N ARG A 228 4.25 -16.20 -0.97
CA ARG A 228 2.81 -16.09 -1.22
C ARG A 228 2.22 -14.73 -0.82
N PRO A 229 2.52 -14.12 0.35
CA PRO A 229 1.94 -12.83 0.66
C PRO A 229 2.54 -11.68 -0.17
N THR A 230 3.80 -11.77 -0.62
CA THR A 230 4.36 -10.83 -1.62
C THR A 230 3.60 -10.93 -2.93
N PHE A 231 3.34 -12.16 -3.41
CA PHE A 231 2.54 -12.38 -4.61
C PHE A 231 1.09 -11.89 -4.48
N GLN A 232 0.48 -12.04 -3.31
CA GLN A 232 -0.85 -11.49 -3.04
C GLN A 232 -0.85 -9.96 -3.06
N ALA A 233 0.18 -9.32 -2.47
CA ALA A 233 0.33 -7.86 -2.54
C ALA A 233 0.49 -7.38 -4.00
N LEU A 234 1.33 -8.07 -4.78
CA LEU A 234 1.47 -7.86 -6.22
C LEU A 234 0.11 -7.90 -6.94
N MET A 235 -0.68 -8.96 -6.73
CA MET A 235 -1.99 -9.11 -7.38
C MET A 235 -2.98 -8.04 -6.94
N SER A 236 -2.97 -7.65 -5.66
CA SER A 236 -3.79 -6.55 -5.15
C SER A 236 -3.41 -5.20 -5.78
N ILE A 237 -2.12 -4.92 -5.95
CA ILE A 237 -1.64 -3.72 -6.65
C ILE A 237 -2.10 -3.74 -8.12
N SER A 238 -1.93 -4.87 -8.82
CA SER A 238 -2.37 -4.99 -10.21
C SER A 238 -3.89 -4.87 -10.37
N TRP A 239 -4.66 -5.38 -9.40
CA TRP A 239 -6.11 -5.17 -9.34
C TRP A 239 -6.49 -3.70 -9.19
N PHE A 240 -5.77 -2.94 -8.37
CA PHE A 240 -5.98 -1.49 -8.28
C PHE A 240 -5.73 -0.78 -9.62
N TRP A 241 -4.68 -1.15 -10.35
CA TRP A 241 -4.42 -0.61 -11.69
C TRP A 241 -5.48 -1.00 -12.71
N PHE A 242 -6.05 -2.21 -12.63
CA PHE A 242 -7.20 -2.62 -13.44
C PHE A 242 -8.41 -1.72 -13.20
N LEU A 243 -8.76 -1.48 -11.93
CA LEU A 243 -9.87 -0.60 -11.57
C LEU A 243 -9.61 0.82 -12.06
N GLY A 244 -8.45 1.38 -11.73
CA GLY A 244 -8.05 2.73 -12.11
C GLY A 244 -8.05 2.93 -13.63
N ALA A 245 -7.48 1.99 -14.39
CA ALA A 245 -7.48 2.05 -15.85
C ALA A 245 -8.89 2.00 -16.42
N THR A 246 -9.80 1.19 -15.86
CA THR A 246 -11.21 1.16 -16.29
C THR A 246 -11.89 2.49 -16.02
N TYR A 247 -11.82 3.03 -14.81
CA TYR A 247 -12.44 4.31 -14.45
C TYR A 247 -11.91 5.46 -15.32
N LEU A 248 -10.59 5.63 -15.38
CA LEU A 248 -9.93 6.73 -16.11
C LEU A 248 -10.27 6.71 -17.61
N THR A 249 -10.31 5.52 -18.22
CA THR A 249 -10.63 5.40 -19.65
C THR A 249 -12.09 5.78 -19.94
N GLN A 250 -13.00 5.54 -19.00
CA GLN A 250 -14.42 5.81 -19.21
C GLN A 250 -14.86 7.20 -18.78
N PHE A 251 -14.09 7.95 -17.99
CA PHE A 251 -14.49 9.30 -17.53
C PHE A 251 -14.86 10.29 -18.65
N PRO A 252 -14.16 10.35 -19.81
CA PRO A 252 -14.58 11.22 -20.90
C PRO A 252 -15.98 10.90 -21.41
N ASN A 253 -16.24 9.63 -21.73
CA ASN A 253 -17.54 9.17 -22.22
C ASN A 253 -18.62 9.23 -21.13
N PHE A 254 -18.28 8.92 -19.89
CA PHE A 254 -19.17 9.05 -18.74
C PHE A 254 -19.67 10.48 -18.57
N THR A 255 -18.75 11.45 -18.63
CA THR A 255 -19.08 12.87 -18.49
C THR A 255 -19.97 13.36 -19.63
N LYS A 256 -19.65 12.95 -20.86
CA LYS A 256 -20.39 13.38 -22.06
C LYS A 256 -21.77 12.75 -22.14
N LEU A 257 -21.88 11.44 -21.93
CA LEU A 257 -23.11 10.67 -22.18
C LEU A 257 -24.05 10.61 -20.98
N HIS A 258 -23.54 10.72 -19.76
CA HIS A 258 -24.34 10.55 -18.54
C HIS A 258 -24.39 11.80 -17.66
N LEU A 259 -23.48 12.77 -17.83
CA LEU A 259 -23.44 13.98 -17.00
C LEU A 259 -23.67 15.28 -17.79
N ASN A 260 -23.88 15.21 -19.12
CA ASN A 260 -23.99 16.37 -20.02
C ASN A 260 -22.87 17.41 -19.84
N GLY A 261 -21.67 16.97 -19.43
CA GLY A 261 -20.55 17.84 -19.10
C GLY A 261 -19.65 18.15 -20.30
N THR A 262 -18.79 19.15 -20.13
CA THR A 262 -17.81 19.60 -21.14
C THR A 262 -16.43 18.97 -20.91
N GLU A 263 -15.45 19.27 -21.77
CA GLU A 263 -14.06 18.84 -21.58
C GLU A 263 -13.47 19.29 -20.22
N SER A 264 -13.80 20.51 -19.79
CA SER A 264 -13.43 21.02 -18.47
C SER A 264 -14.05 20.21 -17.33
N SER A 265 -15.26 19.67 -17.53
CA SER A 265 -15.90 18.76 -16.57
C SER A 265 -15.14 17.44 -16.47
N VAL A 266 -14.63 16.89 -17.58
CA VAL A 266 -13.80 15.67 -17.58
C VAL A 266 -12.51 15.90 -16.78
N ALA A 267 -11.83 17.01 -17.06
CA ALA A 267 -10.64 17.45 -16.34
C ALA A 267 -10.89 17.56 -14.82
N PHE A 268 -12.05 18.09 -14.42
CA PHE A 268 -12.45 18.20 -13.02
C PHE A 268 -12.68 16.83 -12.35
N LEU A 269 -13.34 15.88 -13.02
CA LEU A 269 -13.52 14.53 -12.46
C LEU A 269 -12.18 13.79 -12.32
N LEU A 270 -11.30 13.90 -13.32
CA LEU A 270 -9.93 13.37 -13.24
C LEU A 270 -9.14 13.99 -12.08
N ALA A 271 -9.32 15.28 -11.85
CA ALA A 271 -8.71 16.00 -10.73
C ALA A 271 -9.23 15.50 -9.38
N LEU A 272 -10.56 15.40 -9.21
CA LEU A 272 -11.17 14.87 -7.98
C LEU A 272 -10.65 13.47 -7.66
N PHE A 273 -10.60 12.58 -8.64
CA PHE A 273 -10.12 11.22 -8.45
C PHE A 273 -8.63 11.19 -8.05
N SER A 274 -7.77 11.93 -8.76
CA SER A 274 -6.33 11.95 -8.53
C SER A 274 -5.95 12.63 -7.21
N ILE A 275 -6.61 13.75 -6.87
CA ILE A 275 -6.48 14.43 -5.58
C ILE A 275 -6.97 13.52 -4.46
N GLY A 276 -8.07 12.79 -4.67
CA GLY A 276 -8.55 11.78 -3.74
C GLY A 276 -7.46 10.75 -3.42
N ILE A 277 -6.83 10.15 -4.43
CA ILE A 277 -5.74 9.19 -4.22
C ILE A 277 -4.55 9.82 -3.50
N ALA A 278 -4.20 11.06 -3.83
CA ALA A 278 -3.15 11.81 -3.14
C ALA A 278 -3.46 12.00 -1.64
N ILE A 279 -4.68 12.43 -1.30
CA ILE A 279 -5.14 12.59 0.09
C ILE A 279 -5.15 11.24 0.81
N GLY A 280 -5.68 10.19 0.18
CA GLY A 280 -5.72 8.85 0.73
C GLY A 280 -4.34 8.28 1.01
N SER A 281 -3.37 8.51 0.12
CA SER A 281 -1.99 8.08 0.28
C SER A 281 -1.33 8.75 1.49
N LEU A 282 -1.53 10.06 1.65
CA LEU A 282 -1.05 10.80 2.82
C LEU A 282 -1.77 10.39 4.12
N ALA A 283 -3.08 10.13 4.05
CA ALA A 283 -3.87 9.66 5.18
C ALA A 283 -3.42 8.27 5.65
N CYS A 284 -3.04 7.38 4.72
CA CYS A 284 -2.56 6.04 5.03
C CYS A 284 -1.40 6.06 6.03
N ASP A 285 -0.41 6.93 5.81
CA ASP A 285 0.74 7.06 6.69
C ASP A 285 0.34 7.42 8.12
N LYS A 286 -0.57 8.40 8.28
CA LYS A 286 -1.11 8.79 9.60
C LYS A 286 -1.91 7.66 10.25
N LEU A 287 -2.79 7.00 9.49
CA LEU A 287 -3.60 5.88 9.96
C LEU A 287 -2.74 4.67 10.37
N SER A 288 -1.55 4.54 9.77
CA SER A 288 -0.61 3.46 10.01
C SER A 288 0.37 3.72 11.16
N ASN A 289 0.32 4.91 11.79
CA ASN A 289 1.30 5.36 12.78
C ASN A 289 2.76 5.20 12.29
N HIS A 290 3.02 5.46 11.01
CA HIS A 290 4.33 5.29 10.37
C HIS A 290 4.90 3.85 10.46
N ARG A 291 4.02 2.84 10.51
CA ARG A 291 4.38 1.41 10.49
C ARG A 291 3.65 0.71 9.37
N ILE A 292 4.19 -0.40 8.88
CA ILE A 292 3.52 -1.19 7.85
C ILE A 292 2.35 -1.97 8.49
N GLU A 293 1.18 -1.32 8.51
CA GLU A 293 -0.06 -1.88 9.06
C GLU A 293 -0.99 -2.33 7.93
N ILE A 294 -0.97 -3.65 7.66
CA ILE A 294 -1.75 -4.24 6.58
C ILE A 294 -3.25 -4.32 6.91
N GLY A 295 -3.63 -4.10 8.17
CA GLY A 295 -5.02 -3.94 8.58
C GLY A 295 -5.76 -2.80 7.88
N ILE A 296 -5.03 -1.82 7.32
CA ILE A 296 -5.63 -0.67 6.61
C ILE A 296 -6.08 -1.03 5.19
N VAL A 297 -5.47 -2.03 4.54
CA VAL A 297 -5.81 -2.45 3.17
C VAL A 297 -7.30 -2.84 3.02
N PRO A 298 -7.87 -3.68 3.89
CA PRO A 298 -9.32 -3.94 3.96
C PRO A 298 -10.19 -2.69 3.94
N MET A 299 -9.82 -1.64 4.67
CA MET A 299 -10.56 -0.39 4.74
C MET A 299 -10.60 0.31 3.38
N GLY A 300 -9.44 0.45 2.74
CA GLY A 300 -9.35 1.03 1.40
C GLY A 300 -10.13 0.20 0.37
N SER A 301 -10.02 -1.13 0.44
CA SER A 301 -10.76 -2.02 -0.47
C SER A 301 -12.28 -1.90 -0.31
N LEU A 302 -12.78 -1.86 0.93
CA LEU A 302 -14.20 -1.64 1.22
C LEU A 302 -14.68 -0.29 0.70
N GLY A 303 -13.90 0.76 0.95
CA GLY A 303 -14.20 2.11 0.47
C GLY A 303 -14.29 2.17 -1.06
N ILE A 304 -13.38 1.49 -1.78
CA ILE A 304 -13.44 1.41 -3.24
C ILE A 304 -14.77 0.79 -3.71
N SER A 305 -15.22 -0.31 -3.09
CA SER A 305 -16.49 -0.93 -3.45
C SER A 305 -17.70 -0.04 -3.12
N ILE A 306 -17.75 0.49 -1.89
CA ILE A 306 -18.90 1.26 -1.42
C ILE A 306 -19.04 2.56 -2.22
N PHE A 307 -17.96 3.34 -2.31
CA PHE A 307 -18.00 4.63 -3.00
C PHE A 307 -18.06 4.46 -4.51
N GLY A 308 -17.50 3.39 -5.08
CA GLY A 308 -17.69 3.05 -6.49
C GLY A 308 -19.15 2.75 -6.83
N LEU A 309 -19.85 1.97 -5.98
CA LEU A 309 -21.27 1.69 -6.14
C LEU A 309 -22.12 2.96 -5.95
N LEU A 310 -21.90 3.69 -4.85
CA LEU A 310 -22.64 4.92 -4.56
C LEU A 310 -22.46 5.96 -5.66
N MET A 311 -21.23 6.16 -6.17
CA MET A 311 -20.98 7.05 -7.29
C MET A 311 -21.79 6.64 -8.54
N ALA A 312 -21.82 5.35 -8.87
CA ALA A 312 -22.53 4.84 -10.04
C ALA A 312 -24.06 4.99 -9.92
N THR A 313 -24.62 4.95 -8.72
CA THR A 313 -26.06 5.08 -8.47
C THR A 313 -26.52 6.50 -8.14
N SER A 314 -25.61 7.46 -8.01
CA SER A 314 -25.93 8.86 -7.64
C SER A 314 -26.10 9.77 -8.85
N ILE A 315 -26.34 9.20 -10.03
CA ILE A 315 -26.55 9.96 -11.26
C ILE A 315 -28.03 10.36 -11.30
N PRO A 316 -28.37 11.66 -11.40
CA PRO A 316 -29.75 12.10 -11.53
C PRO A 316 -30.40 11.57 -12.81
N ASP A 317 -31.70 11.23 -12.75
CA ASP A 317 -32.45 10.70 -13.90
C ASP A 317 -32.58 11.72 -15.05
N SER A 318 -32.58 13.01 -14.72
CA SER A 318 -32.57 14.10 -15.69
C SER A 318 -31.53 15.14 -15.30
N LEU A 319 -30.70 15.52 -16.27
CA LEU A 319 -29.69 16.57 -16.09
C LEU A 319 -29.91 17.65 -17.13
N PRO A 320 -29.79 18.94 -16.75
CA PRO A 320 -29.80 20.02 -17.72
C PRO A 320 -28.57 19.93 -18.64
N GLU A 321 -28.64 20.57 -19.80
CA GLU A 321 -27.43 20.85 -20.58
C GLU A 321 -26.65 21.99 -19.90
N PHE A 322 -25.39 21.74 -19.58
CA PHE A 322 -24.53 22.71 -18.92
C PHE A 322 -23.85 23.60 -19.97
N GLY A 323 -24.27 24.87 -20.06
CA GLY A 323 -23.67 25.85 -20.96
C GLY A 323 -22.28 26.34 -20.51
N SER A 324 -21.87 26.04 -19.27
CA SER A 324 -20.54 26.37 -18.75
C SER A 324 -20.06 25.38 -17.68
N PHE A 325 -18.74 25.29 -17.51
CA PHE A 325 -18.12 24.51 -16.43
C PHE A 325 -18.59 24.96 -15.04
N GLN A 326 -18.81 26.26 -14.84
CA GLN A 326 -19.26 26.79 -13.55
C GLN A 326 -20.66 26.30 -13.19
N GLN A 327 -21.58 26.24 -14.16
CA GLN A 327 -22.92 25.67 -13.95
C GLN A 327 -22.84 24.19 -13.57
N PHE A 328 -21.97 23.42 -14.21
CA PHE A 328 -21.76 22.00 -13.90
C PHE A 328 -21.31 21.75 -12.46
N VAL A 329 -20.34 22.54 -11.96
CA VAL A 329 -19.79 22.35 -10.60
C VAL A 329 -20.76 22.80 -9.51
N ILE A 330 -21.50 23.89 -9.75
CA ILE A 330 -22.42 24.45 -8.74
C ILE A 330 -23.74 23.66 -8.68
N TYR A 331 -24.06 22.85 -9.68
CA TYR A 331 -25.27 22.03 -9.70
C TYR A 331 -25.28 20.99 -8.56
N SER A 332 -26.14 21.22 -7.57
CA SER A 332 -26.12 20.53 -6.28
C SER A 332 -26.43 19.04 -6.37
N GLU A 333 -27.22 18.60 -7.36
CA GLU A 333 -27.56 17.17 -7.50
C GLU A 333 -26.36 16.32 -7.93
N LEU A 334 -25.30 16.93 -8.50
CA LEU A 334 -24.05 16.23 -8.84
C LEU A 334 -23.05 16.16 -7.67
N TRP A 335 -23.30 16.90 -6.58
CA TRP A 335 -22.37 16.93 -5.43
C TRP A 335 -22.17 15.57 -4.75
N PRO A 336 -23.20 14.72 -4.56
CA PRO A 336 -23.00 13.37 -4.06
C PRO A 336 -22.03 12.57 -4.93
N LEU A 337 -22.18 12.64 -6.26
CA LEU A 337 -21.29 11.98 -7.21
C LEU A 337 -19.85 12.50 -7.07
N PHE A 338 -19.65 13.82 -6.98
CA PHE A 338 -18.32 14.41 -6.77
C PHE A 338 -17.68 13.96 -5.45
N ALA A 339 -18.47 13.92 -4.37
CA ALA A 339 -18.02 13.46 -3.06
C ALA A 339 -17.65 11.97 -3.08
N TYR A 340 -18.47 11.12 -3.69
CA TYR A 340 -18.18 9.69 -3.80
C TYR A 340 -16.99 9.41 -4.71
N LEU A 341 -16.79 10.16 -5.79
CA LEU A 341 -15.61 10.06 -6.63
C LEU A 341 -14.32 10.43 -5.86
N LEU A 342 -14.36 11.50 -5.06
CA LEU A 342 -13.25 11.89 -4.19
C LEU A 342 -12.96 10.80 -3.15
N LEU A 343 -14.00 10.27 -2.49
CA LEU A 343 -13.88 9.21 -1.48
C LEU A 343 -13.42 7.87 -2.08
N LEU A 344 -13.82 7.56 -3.31
CA LEU A 344 -13.32 6.43 -4.10
C LEU A 344 -11.80 6.58 -4.31
N GLY A 345 -11.34 7.77 -4.72
CA GLY A 345 -9.91 8.09 -4.83
C GLY A 345 -9.18 7.94 -3.50
N ILE A 346 -9.69 8.52 -2.41
CA ILE A 346 -9.12 8.41 -1.05
C ILE A 346 -8.97 6.95 -0.64
N SER A 347 -9.99 6.14 -0.90
CA SER A 347 -9.97 4.70 -0.61
C SER A 347 -8.89 3.98 -1.42
N GLY A 348 -8.69 4.39 -2.67
CA GLY A 348 -7.59 3.94 -3.53
C GLY A 348 -6.21 4.20 -2.95
N GLY A 349 -5.95 5.43 -2.47
CA GLY A 349 -4.68 5.79 -1.83
C GLY A 349 -4.40 4.99 -0.55
N ILE A 350 -5.44 4.80 0.27
CA ILE A 350 -5.37 4.00 1.51
C ILE A 350 -5.08 2.52 1.19
N PHE A 351 -5.61 2.02 0.08
CA PHE A 351 -5.42 0.64 -0.37
C PHE A 351 -3.99 0.39 -0.89
N ILE A 352 -3.45 1.29 -1.72
CA ILE A 352 -2.27 1.00 -2.55
C ILE A 352 -0.92 1.15 -1.80
N VAL A 353 -0.77 2.19 -0.98
CA VAL A 353 0.48 2.52 -0.26
C VAL A 353 1.01 1.38 0.65
N PRO A 354 0.18 0.75 1.51
CA PRO A 354 0.68 -0.30 2.40
C PRO A 354 1.04 -1.58 1.65
N LEU A 355 0.42 -1.84 0.49
CA LEU A 355 0.76 -2.99 -0.36
C LEU A 355 2.15 -2.84 -0.99
N TYR A 356 2.48 -1.66 -1.51
CA TYR A 356 3.83 -1.37 -2.01
C TYR A 356 4.88 -1.50 -0.90
N SER A 357 4.60 -0.93 0.26
CA SER A 357 5.50 -0.98 1.42
C SER A 357 5.74 -2.43 1.88
N LEU A 358 4.68 -3.24 1.95
CA LEU A 358 4.76 -4.65 2.31
C LEU A 358 5.58 -5.46 1.30
N MET A 359 5.31 -5.28 0.01
CA MET A 359 6.03 -5.97 -1.06
C MET A 359 7.52 -5.64 -1.03
N GLN A 360 7.87 -4.35 -0.89
CA GLN A 360 9.26 -3.89 -0.85
C GLN A 360 10.02 -4.41 0.37
N LEU A 361 9.38 -4.43 1.54
CA LEU A 361 9.99 -4.92 2.77
C LEU A 361 10.26 -6.43 2.71
N ARG A 362 9.32 -7.21 2.18
CA ARG A 362 9.41 -8.68 2.19
C ARG A 362 10.24 -9.24 1.03
N ALA A 363 10.37 -8.50 -0.07
CA ALA A 363 11.25 -8.89 -1.15
C ALA A 363 12.71 -8.89 -0.68
N LYS A 364 13.42 -9.99 -0.96
CA LYS A 364 14.84 -10.11 -0.63
C LYS A 364 15.65 -9.03 -1.34
N PRO A 365 16.69 -8.44 -0.71
CA PRO A 365 17.44 -7.33 -1.30
C PRO A 365 18.03 -7.62 -2.69
N ASP A 366 18.48 -8.85 -2.93
CA ASP A 366 19.09 -9.36 -4.16
C ASP A 366 18.09 -9.71 -5.28
N GLU A 367 16.82 -9.88 -4.95
CA GLU A 367 15.73 -10.20 -5.87
C GLU A 367 14.69 -9.07 -5.97
N ARG A 368 14.88 -7.94 -5.27
CA ARG A 368 13.84 -6.91 -5.07
C ARG A 368 13.44 -6.23 -6.37
N ALA A 369 14.40 -5.82 -7.21
CA ALA A 369 14.05 -5.18 -8.48
C ALA A 369 13.36 -6.17 -9.43
N GLN A 370 13.71 -7.45 -9.39
CA GLN A 370 13.00 -8.49 -10.12
C GLN A 370 11.56 -8.70 -9.63
N VAL A 371 11.30 -8.65 -8.32
CA VAL A 371 9.91 -8.69 -7.80
C VAL A 371 9.08 -7.51 -8.34
N ILE A 372 9.65 -6.30 -8.36
CA ILE A 372 9.00 -5.10 -8.93
C ILE A 372 8.85 -5.20 -10.46
N ALA A 373 9.82 -5.80 -11.16
CA ALA A 373 9.66 -6.09 -12.58
C ALA A 373 8.49 -7.05 -12.84
N GLY A 374 8.33 -8.07 -12.00
CA GLY A 374 7.16 -8.94 -11.99
C GLY A 374 5.86 -8.16 -11.77
N LEU A 375 5.86 -7.20 -10.83
CA LEU A 375 4.73 -6.29 -10.61
C LEU A 375 4.33 -5.56 -11.89
N ASN A 376 5.29 -4.94 -12.56
CA ASN A 376 5.04 -4.16 -13.77
C ASN A 376 4.39 -5.01 -14.86
N ILE A 377 4.88 -6.22 -15.08
CA ILE A 377 4.30 -7.16 -16.06
C ILE A 377 2.84 -7.48 -15.71
N TYR A 378 2.56 -7.75 -14.43
CA TYR A 378 1.19 -8.01 -13.97
C TYR A 378 0.28 -6.78 -14.07
N ASN A 379 0.78 -5.59 -13.72
CA ASN A 379 0.03 -4.35 -13.87
C ASN A 379 -0.36 -4.12 -15.33
N SER A 380 0.59 -4.30 -16.26
CA SER A 380 0.32 -4.18 -17.69
C SER A 380 -0.70 -5.21 -18.17
N LEU A 381 -0.63 -6.46 -17.70
CA LEU A 381 -1.62 -7.50 -18.02
C LEU A 381 -3.02 -7.11 -17.55
N PHE A 382 -3.11 -6.57 -16.34
CA PHE A 382 -4.38 -6.13 -15.75
C PHE A 382 -4.93 -4.89 -16.46
N MET A 383 -4.11 -3.92 -16.83
CA MET A 383 -4.55 -2.76 -17.63
C MET A 383 -5.02 -3.15 -19.04
N VAL A 384 -4.37 -4.11 -19.69
CA VAL A 384 -4.87 -4.64 -20.98
C VAL A 384 -6.17 -5.42 -20.76
N GLY A 385 -6.24 -6.24 -19.70
CA GLY A 385 -7.46 -6.94 -19.33
C GLY A 385 -8.63 -6.01 -19.02
N SER A 386 -8.37 -4.83 -18.44
CA SER A 386 -9.39 -3.83 -18.15
C SER A 386 -9.93 -3.18 -19.42
N ALA A 387 -9.07 -2.92 -20.41
CA ALA A 387 -9.49 -2.45 -21.73
C ALA A 387 -10.36 -3.50 -22.45
N VAL A 388 -9.95 -4.78 -22.44
CA VAL A 388 -10.73 -5.88 -23.01
C VAL A 388 -12.09 -6.01 -22.31
N MET A 389 -12.13 -5.93 -20.98
CA MET A 389 -13.39 -5.99 -20.24
C MET A 389 -14.28 -4.79 -20.57
N GLY A 390 -13.73 -3.58 -20.67
CA GLY A 390 -14.47 -2.41 -21.11
C GLY A 390 -15.12 -2.60 -22.49
N ILE A 391 -14.38 -3.13 -23.47
CA ILE A 391 -14.90 -3.44 -24.81
C ILE A 391 -16.02 -4.47 -24.74
N VAL A 392 -15.81 -5.58 -24.03
CA VAL A 392 -16.81 -6.65 -23.92
C VAL A 392 -18.07 -6.13 -23.24
N CYS A 393 -17.95 -5.45 -22.11
CA CYS A 393 -19.10 -4.95 -21.35
C CYS A 393 -19.87 -3.87 -22.12
N LEU A 394 -19.20 -2.90 -22.73
CA LEU A 394 -19.86 -1.74 -23.34
C LEU A 394 -20.30 -2.00 -24.79
N SER A 395 -19.54 -2.80 -25.56
CA SER A 395 -19.80 -3.01 -26.99
C SER A 395 -20.45 -4.35 -27.31
N VAL A 396 -20.24 -5.40 -26.50
CA VAL A 396 -20.80 -6.74 -26.76
C VAL A 396 -21.99 -7.03 -25.87
N LEU A 397 -21.91 -6.71 -24.57
CA LEU A 397 -23.00 -6.86 -23.62
C LEU A 397 -23.91 -5.63 -23.53
N GLU A 398 -23.56 -4.56 -24.24
CA GLU A 398 -24.30 -3.28 -24.31
C GLU A 398 -24.65 -2.70 -22.92
N LEU A 399 -23.79 -2.95 -21.92
CA LEU A 399 -23.95 -2.37 -20.60
C LEU A 399 -23.67 -0.86 -20.66
N SER A 400 -24.40 -0.09 -19.85
CA SER A 400 -24.11 1.33 -19.68
C SER A 400 -22.84 1.55 -18.84
N ILE A 401 -22.21 2.72 -18.95
CA ILE A 401 -21.00 3.04 -18.17
C ILE A 401 -21.28 2.97 -16.64
N PRO A 402 -22.42 3.47 -16.12
CA PRO A 402 -22.78 3.27 -14.72
C PRO A 402 -22.87 1.79 -14.34
N GLN A 403 -23.44 0.94 -15.20
CA GLN A 403 -23.50 -0.52 -14.96
C GLN A 403 -22.12 -1.15 -14.92
N LEU A 404 -21.20 -0.72 -15.79
CA LEU A 404 -19.80 -1.13 -15.71
C LEU A 404 -19.17 -0.73 -14.37
N PHE A 405 -19.40 0.50 -13.88
CA PHE A 405 -18.88 0.93 -12.58
C PHE A 405 -19.48 0.15 -11.40
N MET A 406 -20.77 -0.21 -11.45
CA MET A 406 -21.39 -1.11 -10.47
C MET A 406 -20.76 -2.51 -10.52
N LEU A 407 -20.51 -3.05 -11.72
CA LEU A 407 -19.82 -4.32 -11.90
C LEU A 407 -18.41 -4.28 -11.29
N LEU A 408 -17.66 -3.20 -11.49
CA LEU A 408 -16.33 -3.02 -10.86
C LEU A 408 -16.41 -3.05 -9.33
N ALA A 409 -17.39 -2.37 -8.74
CA ALA A 409 -17.61 -2.37 -7.29
C ALA A 409 -17.95 -3.77 -6.76
N LEU A 410 -18.76 -4.54 -7.49
CA LEU A 410 -19.09 -5.93 -7.14
C LEU A 410 -17.86 -6.83 -7.26
N LEU A 411 -17.14 -6.78 -8.38
CA LEU A 411 -15.91 -7.55 -8.59
C LEU A 411 -14.86 -7.23 -7.52
N ASN A 412 -14.69 -5.95 -7.16
CA ASN A 412 -13.77 -5.56 -6.10
C ASN A 412 -14.19 -6.13 -4.74
N THR A 413 -15.49 -6.19 -4.47
CA THR A 413 -16.02 -6.83 -3.25
C THR A 413 -15.70 -8.32 -3.23
N PHE A 414 -15.83 -9.04 -4.36
CA PHE A 414 -15.45 -10.45 -4.44
C PHE A 414 -13.94 -10.66 -4.24
N VAL A 415 -13.10 -9.83 -4.87
CA VAL A 415 -11.64 -9.88 -4.71
C VAL A 415 -11.26 -9.63 -3.25
N MET A 416 -11.89 -8.65 -2.60
CA MET A 416 -11.67 -8.36 -1.18
C MET A 416 -12.06 -9.53 -0.27
N LEU A 417 -13.25 -10.11 -0.46
CA LEU A 417 -13.71 -11.27 0.32
C LEU A 417 -12.76 -12.47 0.13
N TYR A 418 -12.29 -12.68 -1.09
CA TYR A 418 -11.28 -13.69 -1.39
C TYR A 418 -9.94 -13.41 -0.68
N LEU A 419 -9.46 -12.17 -0.67
CA LEU A 419 -8.24 -11.79 0.06
C LEU A 419 -8.39 -12.05 1.57
N PHE A 420 -9.54 -11.73 2.17
CA PHE A 420 -9.80 -11.98 3.59
C PHE A 420 -9.85 -13.48 3.90
N TYR A 421 -10.47 -14.26 3.01
CA TYR A 421 -10.53 -15.71 3.15
C TYR A 421 -9.13 -16.36 3.07
N GLN A 422 -8.30 -15.91 2.13
CA GLN A 422 -6.96 -16.48 1.96
C GLN A 422 -5.99 -16.09 3.07
N VAL A 423 -6.10 -14.85 3.55
CA VAL A 423 -5.17 -14.23 4.48
C VAL A 423 -5.96 -13.67 5.67
N PRO A 424 -6.41 -14.54 6.60
CA PRO A 424 -7.22 -14.11 7.74
C PRO A 424 -6.53 -13.07 8.62
N ILE A 425 -5.19 -12.95 8.53
CA ILE A 425 -4.44 -11.91 9.22
C ILE A 425 -4.81 -10.50 8.74
N TYR A 426 -5.24 -10.29 7.49
CA TYR A 426 -5.75 -8.99 7.02
C TYR A 426 -7.07 -8.63 7.70
N ALA A 427 -8.02 -9.56 7.74
CA ALA A 427 -9.30 -9.36 8.41
C ALA A 427 -9.13 -9.16 9.93
N PHE A 428 -8.25 -9.97 10.54
CA PHE A 428 -7.93 -9.83 11.96
C PHE A 428 -7.28 -8.48 12.24
N ARG A 429 -6.20 -8.11 11.53
CA ARG A 429 -5.51 -6.83 11.72
C ARG A 429 -6.42 -5.64 11.45
N PHE A 430 -7.32 -5.73 10.47
CA PHE A 430 -8.34 -4.71 10.26
C PHE A 430 -9.27 -4.60 11.46
N PHE A 431 -9.83 -5.71 11.95
CA PHE A 431 -10.69 -5.69 13.12
C PHE A 431 -9.95 -5.16 14.36
N THR A 432 -8.71 -5.59 14.58
CA THR A 432 -7.87 -5.06 15.67
C THR A 432 -7.64 -3.57 15.53
N TRP A 433 -7.34 -3.12 14.31
CA TRP A 433 -7.11 -1.71 14.02
C TRP A 433 -8.37 -0.87 14.24
N VAL A 434 -9.53 -1.33 13.75
CA VAL A 434 -10.83 -0.66 13.95
C VAL A 434 -11.15 -0.57 15.44
N VAL A 435 -11.07 -1.67 16.19
CA VAL A 435 -11.36 -1.68 17.63
C VAL A 435 -10.41 -0.76 18.39
N THR A 436 -9.10 -0.85 18.11
CA THR A 436 -8.08 -0.03 18.78
C THR A 436 -8.23 1.45 18.50
N HIS A 437 -8.68 1.88 17.32
CA HIS A 437 -8.79 3.30 16.95
C HIS A 437 -10.18 3.90 17.23
N THR A 438 -11.24 3.08 17.23
CA THR A 438 -12.61 3.56 17.48
C THR A 438 -13.03 3.46 18.95
N MET A 439 -12.59 2.41 19.66
CA MET A 439 -13.00 2.16 21.04
C MET A 439 -11.96 2.62 22.06
N TYR A 440 -10.69 2.67 21.69
CA TYR A 440 -9.59 2.90 22.61
C TYR A 440 -8.68 4.05 22.16
N ARG A 441 -8.06 4.75 23.11
CA ARG A 441 -6.95 5.67 22.83
C ARG A 441 -5.72 5.11 23.52
N VAL A 442 -5.01 4.23 22.80
CA VAL A 442 -3.85 3.52 23.33
C VAL A 442 -2.63 4.45 23.34
N LYS A 443 -2.15 4.79 24.53
CA LYS A 443 -0.81 5.35 24.74
C LYS A 443 0.15 4.21 25.07
N HIS A 444 1.36 4.31 24.56
CA HIS A 444 2.40 3.36 24.90
C HIS A 444 3.58 4.08 25.54
N LYS A 445 4.20 3.43 26.53
CA LYS A 445 5.42 3.89 27.20
C LYS A 445 6.47 2.78 27.18
N ASN A 446 7.72 3.18 27.02
CA ASN A 446 8.89 2.32 27.17
C ASN A 446 8.94 1.07 26.28
N LEU A 447 8.21 1.03 25.15
CA LEU A 447 8.26 -0.09 24.20
C LEU A 447 9.63 -0.33 23.57
N HIS A 448 10.55 0.64 23.65
CA HIS A 448 11.93 0.48 23.19
C HIS A 448 12.70 -0.59 23.98
N ASN A 449 12.20 -0.99 25.16
CA ASN A 449 12.72 -2.10 25.94
C ASN A 449 12.41 -3.47 25.32
N LEU A 450 11.50 -3.54 24.34
CA LEU A 450 11.25 -4.77 23.61
C LEU A 450 12.40 -5.02 22.62
N PRO A 451 13.04 -6.20 22.65
CA PRO A 451 14.19 -6.46 21.81
C PRO A 451 13.79 -6.56 20.34
N GLU A 452 14.54 -5.86 19.47
CA GLU A 452 14.36 -5.93 18.02
C GLU A 452 14.78 -7.29 17.45
N ASN A 453 15.76 -7.96 18.09
CA ASN A 453 16.31 -9.24 17.68
C ASN A 453 16.41 -10.22 18.86
N GLY A 454 16.43 -11.53 18.59
CA GLY A 454 16.53 -12.56 19.63
C GLY A 454 15.18 -12.92 20.29
N GLY A 455 15.15 -14.03 21.02
CA GLY A 455 13.97 -14.48 21.76
C GLY A 455 13.78 -13.70 23.06
N ALA A 456 12.52 -13.48 23.45
CA ALA A 456 12.20 -12.79 24.69
C ALA A 456 10.87 -13.25 25.27
N LEU A 457 10.76 -13.24 26.60
CA LEU A 457 9.54 -13.60 27.32
C LEU A 457 8.86 -12.35 27.88
N ILE A 458 7.67 -12.04 27.39
CA ILE A 458 6.83 -10.98 27.93
C ILE A 458 5.93 -11.57 29.03
N VAL A 459 5.90 -10.90 30.18
CA VAL A 459 5.06 -11.25 31.31
C VAL A 459 4.12 -10.09 31.60
N CYS A 460 2.81 -10.31 31.49
CA CYS A 460 1.82 -9.25 31.55
C CYS A 460 0.62 -9.60 32.43
N ASN A 461 -0.02 -8.59 33.03
CA ASN A 461 -1.30 -8.76 33.73
C ASN A 461 -2.44 -9.10 32.75
N HIS A 462 -3.47 -9.81 33.23
CA HIS A 462 -4.59 -10.28 32.39
C HIS A 462 -5.95 -9.69 32.82
N VAL A 463 -6.34 -8.60 32.16
CA VAL A 463 -7.51 -7.78 32.49
C VAL A 463 -8.72 -8.05 31.58
N SER A 464 -8.49 -8.30 30.29
CA SER A 464 -9.54 -8.42 29.27
C SER A 464 -9.23 -9.48 28.20
N TYR A 465 -10.28 -9.98 27.54
CA TYR A 465 -10.12 -10.79 26.32
C TYR A 465 -9.42 -10.03 25.18
N MET A 466 -9.34 -8.70 25.26
CA MET A 466 -8.64 -7.86 24.28
C MET A 466 -7.12 -7.75 24.52
N ASP A 467 -6.60 -8.25 25.64
CA ASP A 467 -5.21 -8.04 26.07
C ASP A 467 -4.19 -8.50 25.02
N ALA A 468 -4.30 -9.76 24.58
CA ALA A 468 -3.42 -10.33 23.57
C ALA A 468 -3.48 -9.55 22.25
N LEU A 469 -4.66 -9.01 21.94
CA LEU A 469 -4.95 -8.29 20.72
C LEU A 469 -4.36 -6.87 20.74
N LEU A 470 -4.43 -6.20 21.90
CA LEU A 470 -3.78 -4.90 22.15
C LEU A 470 -2.26 -5.02 22.18
N LEU A 471 -1.72 -6.03 22.86
CA LEU A 471 -0.28 -6.28 22.90
C LEU A 471 0.27 -6.58 21.49
N SER A 472 -0.46 -7.36 20.69
CA SER A 472 -0.11 -7.64 19.29
C SER A 472 -0.11 -6.39 18.42
N ALA A 473 -1.03 -5.45 18.66
CA ALA A 473 -1.14 -4.22 17.87
C ALA A 473 0.00 -3.23 18.18
N VAL A 474 0.50 -3.24 19.41
CA VAL A 474 1.50 -2.28 19.88
C VAL A 474 2.93 -2.79 19.72
N CYS A 475 3.14 -4.10 19.80
CA CYS A 475 4.46 -4.69 19.68
C CYS A 475 4.93 -4.75 18.21
N PRO A 476 6.20 -4.42 17.93
CA PRO A 476 6.74 -4.37 16.58
C PRO A 476 6.93 -5.76 15.96
N ARG A 477 7.05 -6.81 16.79
CA ARG A 477 7.26 -8.20 16.38
C ARG A 477 6.01 -9.03 16.71
N LEU A 478 5.79 -10.10 15.93
CA LEU A 478 4.71 -11.04 16.19
C LEU A 478 4.94 -11.73 17.55
N ILE A 479 3.96 -11.61 18.44
CA ILE A 479 3.96 -12.27 19.74
C ILE A 479 3.26 -13.62 19.61
N ARG A 480 3.89 -14.67 20.13
CA ARG A 480 3.28 -15.98 20.33
C ARG A 480 2.65 -16.01 21.72
N PHE A 481 1.32 -16.06 21.79
CA PHE A 481 0.61 -16.10 23.06
C PHE A 481 0.39 -17.52 23.52
N VAL A 482 0.58 -17.76 24.82
CA VAL A 482 0.08 -18.98 25.47
C VAL A 482 -1.40 -18.77 25.81
N MET A 483 -2.27 -19.66 25.33
CA MET A 483 -3.73 -19.48 25.41
C MET A 483 -4.44 -20.79 25.76
N GLU A 484 -5.55 -20.74 26.50
CA GLU A 484 -6.32 -21.94 26.86
C GLU A 484 -6.82 -22.69 25.61
N GLU A 485 -6.68 -24.01 25.63
CA GLU A 485 -6.85 -24.90 24.49
C GLU A 485 -8.25 -24.84 23.85
N ASP A 486 -9.30 -24.59 24.64
CA ASP A 486 -10.67 -24.45 24.16
C ASP A 486 -10.86 -23.23 23.25
N TYR A 487 -10.28 -22.08 23.63
CA TYR A 487 -10.30 -20.88 22.79
C TYR A 487 -9.44 -21.07 21.53
N ALA A 488 -8.32 -21.81 21.65
CA ALA A 488 -7.41 -22.07 20.53
C ALA A 488 -8.04 -22.97 19.45
N LYS A 489 -9.04 -23.79 19.83
CA LYS A 489 -9.72 -24.73 18.96
C LYS A 489 -11.02 -24.22 18.35
N LEU A 490 -11.44 -22.98 18.63
CA LEU A 490 -12.70 -22.43 18.11
C LEU A 490 -12.75 -22.49 16.56
N PRO A 491 -13.79 -23.10 15.94
CA PRO A 491 -13.78 -23.49 14.53
C PRO A 491 -13.50 -22.40 13.47
N PRO A 492 -13.87 -21.11 13.63
CA PRO A 492 -13.43 -20.09 12.66
C PRO A 492 -12.00 -19.58 12.95
N LEU A 493 -11.57 -19.57 14.21
CA LEU A 493 -10.31 -18.96 14.66
C LEU A 493 -9.13 -19.94 14.69
N ARG A 494 -9.40 -21.25 14.76
CA ARG A 494 -8.38 -22.30 14.94
C ARG A 494 -7.25 -22.24 13.91
N ARG A 495 -7.59 -22.11 12.63
CA ARG A 495 -6.59 -22.03 11.55
C ARG A 495 -5.77 -20.75 11.65
N PHE A 496 -6.40 -19.64 12.06
CA PHE A 496 -5.75 -18.35 12.22
C PHE A 496 -4.78 -18.37 13.40
N LEU A 497 -5.24 -18.78 14.58
CA LEU A 497 -4.43 -18.82 15.81
C LEU A 497 -3.22 -19.76 15.65
N LYS A 498 -3.41 -20.90 14.97
CA LYS A 498 -2.29 -21.80 14.64
C LYS A 498 -1.25 -21.14 13.72
N ARG A 499 -1.68 -20.34 12.74
CA ARG A 499 -0.76 -19.57 11.87
C ARG A 499 -0.08 -18.40 12.60
N ALA A 500 -0.77 -17.79 13.56
CA ALA A 500 -0.22 -16.74 14.41
C ALA A 500 0.80 -17.28 15.43
N GLY A 501 0.98 -18.61 15.52
CA GLY A 501 1.91 -19.23 16.45
C GLY A 501 1.41 -19.24 17.90
N VAL A 502 0.09 -19.19 18.11
CA VAL A 502 -0.52 -19.33 19.44
C VAL A 502 -0.24 -20.72 19.98
N ILE A 503 0.23 -20.79 21.23
CA ILE A 503 0.63 -22.00 21.92
C ILE A 503 -0.53 -22.41 22.82
N PRO A 504 -1.28 -23.48 22.49
CA PRO A 504 -2.40 -23.93 23.31
C PRO A 504 -1.88 -24.59 24.59
N ILE A 505 -2.50 -24.25 25.73
CA ILE A 505 -2.26 -24.91 27.00
C ILE A 505 -3.59 -25.29 27.64
N SER A 506 -3.64 -26.41 28.35
CA SER A 506 -4.78 -26.72 29.22
C SER A 506 -4.32 -27.03 30.62
N SER A 507 -4.86 -26.30 31.59
CA SER A 507 -4.55 -26.46 33.02
C SER A 507 -4.94 -27.83 33.58
N THR A 508 -5.89 -28.53 32.94
CA THR A 508 -6.38 -29.84 33.39
C THR A 508 -5.55 -31.02 32.85
N ASN A 509 -4.75 -30.81 31.80
CA ASN A 509 -4.05 -31.89 31.10
C ASN A 509 -2.52 -31.73 31.17
N ARG A 510 -1.87 -32.58 31.98
CA ARG A 510 -0.40 -32.59 32.15
C ARG A 510 0.38 -32.74 30.84
N ARG A 511 -0.15 -33.49 29.86
CA ARG A 511 0.49 -33.64 28.55
C ARG A 511 0.43 -32.35 27.74
N SER A 512 -0.71 -31.64 27.81
CA SER A 512 -0.90 -30.33 27.17
C SER A 512 0.08 -29.30 27.74
N ILE A 513 0.23 -29.21 29.06
CA ILE A 513 1.21 -28.33 29.73
C ILE A 513 2.63 -28.63 29.27
N ARG A 514 3.04 -29.91 29.24
CA ARG A 514 4.38 -30.29 28.81
C ARG A 514 4.65 -29.92 27.35
N ASN A 515 3.66 -30.13 26.47
CA ASN A 515 3.78 -29.76 25.06
C ASN A 515 3.88 -28.23 24.89
N ALA A 516 3.04 -27.47 25.60
CA ALA A 516 3.09 -26.01 25.56
C ALA A 516 4.47 -25.48 26.00
N PHE A 517 5.07 -26.07 27.04
CA PHE A 517 6.39 -25.64 27.51
C PHE A 517 7.48 -25.92 26.47
N ASN A 518 7.44 -27.07 25.81
CA ASN A 518 8.36 -27.38 24.72
C ASN A 518 8.17 -26.44 23.51
N GLU A 519 6.93 -26.09 23.17
CA GLU A 519 6.64 -25.12 22.11
C GLU A 519 7.11 -23.70 22.45
N VAL A 520 7.00 -23.29 23.71
CA VAL A 520 7.53 -22.01 24.20
C VAL A 520 9.06 -22.00 24.07
N GLU A 521 9.74 -23.05 24.53
CA GLU A 521 11.19 -23.20 24.44
C GLU A 521 11.67 -23.15 22.99
N GLN A 522 11.03 -23.90 22.09
CA GLN A 522 11.34 -23.87 20.67
C GLN A 522 11.13 -22.47 20.08
N ALA A 523 10.01 -21.82 20.40
CA ALA A 523 9.73 -20.47 19.91
C ALA A 523 10.77 -19.44 20.36
N LEU A 524 11.17 -19.50 21.63
CA LEU A 524 12.21 -18.62 22.17
C LEU A 524 13.56 -18.87 21.49
N HIS A 525 13.92 -20.14 21.25
CA HIS A 525 15.14 -20.52 20.54
C HIS A 525 15.14 -20.09 19.07
N GLU A 526 13.98 -20.13 18.39
CA GLU A 526 13.77 -19.60 17.04
C GLU A 526 13.73 -18.05 16.98
N ALA A 527 14.14 -17.39 18.07
CA ALA A 527 14.13 -15.93 18.22
C ALA A 527 12.72 -15.33 18.02
N HIS A 528 11.68 -15.94 18.58
CA HIS A 528 10.36 -15.33 18.69
C HIS A 528 10.13 -14.69 20.07
N ILE A 529 9.20 -13.73 20.11
CA ILE A 529 8.69 -13.20 21.37
C ILE A 529 7.52 -14.08 21.81
N VAL A 530 7.57 -14.55 23.05
CA VAL A 530 6.47 -15.29 23.68
C VAL A 530 5.86 -14.43 24.78
N CYS A 531 4.54 -14.32 24.82
CA CYS A 531 3.84 -13.63 25.91
C CYS A 531 3.04 -14.64 26.74
N ILE A 532 3.21 -14.54 28.05
CA ILE A 532 2.45 -15.31 29.02
C ILE A 532 1.69 -14.39 29.96
N PHE A 533 0.48 -14.80 30.31
CA PHE A 533 -0.34 -14.20 31.34
C PHE A 533 -0.27 -15.13 32.57
N PRO A 534 0.69 -14.92 33.48
CA PRO A 534 1.01 -15.88 34.55
C PRO A 534 -0.09 -15.99 35.61
N GLU A 535 -1.12 -15.14 35.60
CA GLU A 535 -2.31 -15.23 36.46
C GLU A 535 -3.19 -16.45 36.13
N GLY A 536 -3.09 -16.99 34.91
CA GLY A 536 -3.85 -18.17 34.45
C GLY A 536 -5.36 -17.94 34.26
N LYS A 537 -5.90 -16.80 34.72
CA LYS A 537 -7.29 -16.39 34.59
C LYS A 537 -7.38 -14.87 34.46
N LEU A 538 -8.47 -14.39 33.87
CA LEU A 538 -8.81 -12.97 33.88
C LEU A 538 -9.09 -12.49 35.30
N THR A 539 -8.54 -11.33 35.67
CA THR A 539 -8.81 -10.68 36.95
C THR A 539 -10.31 -10.44 37.18
N SER A 540 -10.74 -10.57 38.44
CA SER A 540 -12.14 -10.38 38.87
C SER A 540 -12.38 -9.04 39.57
N ASP A 541 -11.34 -8.34 39.99
CA ASP A 541 -11.37 -7.09 40.76
C ASP A 541 -10.50 -5.96 40.15
N GLY A 542 -9.75 -6.27 39.09
CA GLY A 542 -8.85 -5.34 38.42
C GLY A 542 -7.47 -5.24 39.06
N GLU A 543 -7.19 -6.04 40.09
CA GLU A 543 -5.85 -6.18 40.67
C GLU A 543 -5.05 -7.28 39.99
N VAL A 544 -3.73 -7.19 40.10
CA VAL A 544 -2.79 -8.20 39.57
C VAL A 544 -2.79 -9.41 40.50
N ALA A 545 -3.24 -10.57 40.00
CA ALA A 545 -3.28 -11.80 40.78
C ALA A 545 -1.88 -12.42 41.00
N GLU A 546 -1.82 -13.49 41.79
CA GLU A 546 -0.59 -14.26 41.99
C GLU A 546 -0.12 -14.93 40.70
N PHE A 547 1.20 -14.93 40.49
CA PHE A 547 1.83 -15.50 39.30
C PHE A 547 2.16 -16.98 39.49
N MET A 548 1.76 -17.82 38.53
CA MET A 548 1.98 -19.27 38.59
C MET A 548 3.46 -19.65 38.38
N ARG A 549 3.95 -20.59 39.19
CA ARG A 549 5.35 -21.11 39.16
C ARG A 549 5.78 -21.73 37.83
N GLY A 550 4.83 -22.06 36.95
CA GLY A 550 5.12 -22.61 35.62
C GLY A 550 6.00 -21.69 34.77
N MET A 551 5.92 -20.38 34.97
CA MET A 551 6.78 -19.39 34.32
C MET A 551 8.26 -19.54 34.71
N GLU A 552 8.57 -19.74 35.99
CA GLU A 552 9.96 -19.90 36.44
C GLU A 552 10.63 -21.12 35.79
N LEU A 553 9.85 -22.19 35.54
CA LEU A 553 10.33 -23.37 34.84
C LEU A 553 10.68 -23.06 33.37
N ILE A 554 9.89 -22.21 32.70
CA ILE A 554 10.16 -21.76 31.33
C ILE A 554 11.46 -20.94 31.31
N ILE A 555 11.60 -19.97 32.22
CA ILE A 555 12.78 -19.08 32.29
C ILE A 555 14.06 -19.89 32.57
N ARG A 556 13.99 -20.89 33.46
CA ARG A 556 15.14 -21.76 33.77
C ARG A 556 15.57 -22.64 32.58
N ARG A 557 14.62 -23.09 31.75
CA ARG A 557 14.92 -23.91 30.57
C ARG A 557 15.40 -23.08 29.39
N SER A 558 14.91 -21.86 29.27
CA SER A 558 15.22 -20.93 28.19
C SER A 558 15.65 -19.59 28.77
N PRO A 559 16.96 -19.40 29.04
CA PRO A 559 17.46 -18.16 29.63
C PRO A 559 17.43 -17.03 28.59
N VAL A 560 16.28 -16.40 28.44
CA VAL A 560 16.02 -15.25 27.57
C VAL A 560 15.63 -14.03 28.40
N PRO A 561 15.85 -12.79 27.92
CA PRO A 561 15.39 -11.59 28.61
C PRO A 561 13.89 -11.64 28.92
N VAL A 562 13.53 -11.34 30.17
CA VAL A 562 12.13 -11.32 30.64
C VAL A 562 11.67 -9.88 30.77
N ILE A 563 10.62 -9.49 30.04
CA ILE A 563 10.14 -8.10 30.00
C ILE A 563 8.79 -8.02 30.71
N PRO A 564 8.71 -7.40 31.90
CA PRO A 564 7.43 -7.16 32.55
C PRO A 564 6.66 -6.08 31.77
N MET A 565 5.36 -6.29 31.57
CA MET A 565 4.47 -5.34 30.92
C MET A 565 3.19 -5.16 31.74
N ALA A 566 2.65 -3.95 31.71
CA ALA A 566 1.39 -3.63 32.34
C ALA A 566 0.39 -3.03 31.35
N LEU A 567 -0.82 -3.60 31.34
CA LEU A 567 -2.00 -3.05 30.71
C LEU A 567 -2.80 -2.25 31.73
N LYS A 568 -3.03 -0.96 31.44
CA LYS A 568 -3.74 0.00 32.31
C LYS A 568 -4.99 0.53 31.64
N GLY A 569 -6.04 0.79 32.42
CA GLY A 569 -7.28 1.40 31.95
C GLY A 569 -8.28 0.41 31.34
N LEU A 570 -7.99 -0.90 31.38
CA LEU A 570 -8.83 -1.94 30.77
C LEU A 570 -9.96 -2.40 31.69
N TRP A 571 -9.82 -2.19 33.01
CA TRP A 571 -10.85 -2.53 33.97
C TRP A 571 -12.07 -1.59 33.83
N GLY A 572 -13.27 -2.17 33.71
CA GLY A 572 -14.50 -1.42 33.43
C GLY A 572 -14.83 -1.27 31.94
N SER A 573 -14.02 -1.85 31.05
CA SER A 573 -14.32 -1.93 29.61
C SER A 573 -15.37 -3.01 29.30
N TYR A 574 -15.99 -2.94 28.13
CA TYR A 574 -17.00 -3.91 27.67
C TYR A 574 -16.49 -5.37 27.66
N PHE A 575 -15.18 -5.55 27.44
CA PHE A 575 -14.53 -6.85 27.34
C PHE A 575 -13.89 -7.31 28.67
N SER A 576 -14.09 -6.58 29.77
CA SER A 576 -13.66 -7.00 31.11
C SER A 576 -14.81 -7.63 31.91
N ARG A 577 -14.49 -8.34 33.00
CA ARG A 577 -15.50 -8.98 33.87
C ARG A 577 -16.15 -8.01 34.87
N TYR A 578 -15.98 -6.69 34.69
CA TYR A 578 -16.50 -5.68 35.62
C TYR A 578 -18.02 -5.78 35.85
N LYS A 579 -18.80 -6.14 34.82
CA LYS A 579 -20.26 -6.38 34.92
C LYS A 579 -20.62 -7.87 35.11
N GLY A 580 -19.71 -8.68 35.66
CA GLY A 580 -19.88 -10.12 35.92
C GLY A 580 -19.35 -11.01 34.80
N ARG A 581 -19.95 -10.96 33.60
CA ARG A 581 -19.44 -11.67 32.40
C ARG A 581 -18.97 -10.64 31.36
N ALA A 582 -17.84 -10.91 30.72
CA ALA A 582 -17.34 -10.09 29.62
C ALA A 582 -18.36 -10.06 28.47
N CYS A 583 -18.41 -8.95 27.72
CA CYS A 583 -19.32 -8.72 26.60
C CYS A 583 -20.82 -8.69 26.97
N LYS A 584 -21.18 -8.27 28.19
CA LYS A 584 -22.59 -8.13 28.61
C LYS A 584 -23.03 -6.66 28.64
N GLY A 585 -24.08 -6.33 27.88
CA GLY A 585 -24.68 -4.99 27.77
C GLY A 585 -24.34 -4.26 26.46
N LEU A 586 -24.66 -2.96 26.38
CA LEU A 586 -24.15 -2.08 25.32
C LEU A 586 -22.76 -1.53 25.71
N PRO A 587 -21.85 -1.29 24.75
CA PRO A 587 -20.56 -0.66 25.04
C PRO A 587 -20.79 0.77 25.57
N THR A 588 -20.53 0.98 26.87
CA THR A 588 -20.79 2.26 27.55
C THR A 588 -19.58 3.20 27.60
N ARG A 589 -18.39 2.75 27.19
CA ARG A 589 -17.16 3.54 27.19
C ARG A 589 -16.44 3.46 25.84
N PHE A 590 -16.71 4.44 24.99
CA PHE A 590 -15.90 4.74 23.80
C PHE A 590 -14.74 5.67 24.19
N TRP A 591 -13.60 5.54 23.51
CA TRP A 591 -12.38 6.35 23.73
C TRP A 591 -11.75 6.22 25.12
N THR A 592 -11.79 5.02 25.70
CA THR A 592 -11.10 4.78 26.97
C THR A 592 -9.59 4.97 26.78
N LYS A 593 -8.98 5.81 27.62
CA LYS A 593 -7.52 5.97 27.65
C LYS A 593 -6.93 4.67 28.16
N LEU A 594 -6.23 3.96 27.29
CA LEU A 594 -5.47 2.78 27.65
C LEU A 594 -4.00 3.14 27.65
N GLU A 595 -3.25 2.61 28.61
CA GLU A 595 -1.80 2.75 28.64
C GLU A 595 -1.17 1.36 28.68
N ILE A 596 -0.25 1.10 27.75
CA ILE A 596 0.59 -0.08 27.75
C ILE A 596 2.00 0.36 28.08
N GLU A 597 2.56 -0.18 29.15
CA GLU A 597 3.91 0.17 29.59
C GLU A 597 4.77 -1.09 29.69
N ALA A 598 5.97 -1.04 29.09
CA ALA A 598 6.98 -2.07 29.23
C ALA A 598 8.04 -1.64 30.25
N GLY A 599 8.37 -2.51 31.19
CA GLY A 599 9.48 -2.29 32.13
C GLY A 599 10.83 -2.59 31.49
N GLU A 600 11.89 -2.40 32.27
CA GLU A 600 13.23 -2.78 31.85
C GLU A 600 13.37 -4.32 31.78
N PRO A 601 14.18 -4.85 30.86
CA PRO A 601 14.43 -6.29 30.78
C PRO A 601 15.09 -6.81 32.07
N ILE A 602 14.48 -7.83 32.66
CA ILE A 602 15.00 -8.52 33.84
C ILE A 602 15.80 -9.74 33.39
N SER A 603 16.97 -9.92 34.00
CA SER A 603 17.84 -11.08 33.78
C SER A 603 17.12 -12.38 34.20
N PRO A 604 17.30 -13.49 33.46
CA PRO A 604 16.72 -14.80 33.83
C PRO A 604 17.04 -15.25 35.26
N ALA A 605 18.19 -14.84 35.80
CA ALA A 605 18.62 -15.19 37.15
C ALA A 605 17.78 -14.50 38.25
N ASP A 606 17.27 -13.31 37.96
CA ASP A 606 16.55 -12.45 38.92
C ASP A 606 15.02 -12.51 38.72
N ALA A 607 14.59 -13.17 37.65
CA ALA A 607 13.19 -13.26 37.21
C ALA A 607 12.41 -14.32 38.00
N SER A 608 12.11 -14.02 39.28
CA SER A 608 11.20 -14.82 40.11
C SER A 608 9.73 -14.43 39.92
N CYS A 609 8.79 -15.32 40.28
CA CYS A 609 7.36 -15.01 40.28
C CYS A 609 7.03 -13.74 41.09
N GLU A 610 7.65 -13.57 42.25
CA GLU A 610 7.40 -12.45 43.16
C GLU A 610 7.96 -11.15 42.59
N THR A 611 9.21 -11.17 42.11
CA THR A 611 9.87 -10.02 41.47
C THR A 611 9.09 -9.55 40.25
N LEU A 612 8.66 -10.47 39.38
CA LEU A 612 7.91 -10.14 38.16
C LEU A 612 6.50 -9.63 38.48
N ARG A 613 5.82 -10.22 39.47
CA ARG A 613 4.50 -9.75 39.90
C ARG A 613 4.60 -8.33 40.45
N GLN A 614 5.60 -8.05 41.28
CA GLN A 614 5.83 -6.72 41.84
C GLN A 614 6.15 -5.72 40.73
N ALA A 615 7.06 -6.05 39.81
CA ALA A 615 7.38 -5.20 38.67
C ALA A 615 6.14 -4.86 37.81
N VAL A 616 5.29 -5.85 37.50
CA VAL A 616 4.05 -5.61 36.74
C VAL A 616 3.05 -4.75 37.54
N ALA A 617 2.94 -4.97 38.85
CA ALA A 617 2.08 -4.18 39.73
C ALA A 617 2.54 -2.71 39.83
N ASP A 618 3.85 -2.48 39.97
CA ASP A 618 4.45 -1.15 40.03
C ASP A 618 4.27 -0.40 38.71
N LEU A 619 4.49 -1.09 37.57
CA LEU A 619 4.23 -0.54 36.25
C LEU A 619 2.76 -0.14 36.10
N ARG A 620 1.81 -1.00 36.50
CA ARG A 620 0.37 -0.70 36.43
C ARG A 620 0.01 0.51 37.31
N GLY A 621 0.58 0.60 38.51
CA GLY A 621 0.27 1.62 39.50
C GLY A 621 -1.20 1.57 39.92
N SER A 622 -1.82 2.73 40.14
CA SER A 622 -3.24 2.86 40.53
C SER A 622 -4.22 2.84 39.34
N HIS A 623 -3.71 2.82 38.10
CA HIS A 623 -4.52 2.92 36.90
C HIS A 623 -4.98 1.54 36.42
N ARG A 624 -6.13 1.09 36.96
CA ARG A 624 -6.76 -0.20 36.63
C ARG A 624 -7.35 -0.24 35.23
#